data_AF-A0AAJ4E9J2-F1
#
_entry.id   AF-A0AAJ4E9J2-F1
#
_cell.length_a   1.000
_cell.length_b   1.000
_cell.length_c   1.000
_cell.angle_alpha   90.00
_cell.angle_beta   90.00
_cell.angle_gamma   90.00
#
_symmetry.space_group_name_H-M   'P 1'
#
loop_
_entity.id
_entity.type
_entity.pdbx_description
1 polymer ?
#
loop_
_entity_poly.entity_id
_entity_poly.type
_entity_poly.pdbx_seq_one_letter_code
_entity_poly.pdbx_strand_id
1 'polypeptide(L)'
;MAVNWEIPTSPVFWTNSLACFALVVSVVAAAFSWKSAKEAKLANKISVHTLQKDLYRAFVVARMHLEAKGMSTTQAGIYEFSSHVKTARLYLPRRLARQVAEFYEECYGIQELHSQMGFCREELSIIDSQPLGVPAGERATDQQRNEAKLRLESARKNLSECVMRANTLGGQLDEKLIEYLRIV
;
A
#
# COMPACT_ATOMS: atom_id res chain seq x y z
N MET A 1 -35.00 -3.82 78.09
CA MET A 1 -35.67 -4.68 77.08
C MET A 1 -34.71 -4.84 75.91
N ALA A 2 -34.03 -5.98 75.82
CA ALA A 2 -33.17 -6.32 74.69
C ALA A 2 -33.94 -7.32 73.82
N VAL A 3 -34.24 -6.95 72.58
CA VAL A 3 -34.90 -7.84 71.62
C VAL A 3 -33.81 -8.67 70.96
N ASN A 4 -33.77 -9.95 71.31
CA ASN A 4 -32.83 -10.91 70.74
C ASN A 4 -33.42 -11.44 69.44
N TRP A 5 -32.89 -10.99 68.30
CA TRP A 5 -33.27 -11.52 66.99
C TRP A 5 -32.34 -12.67 66.64
N GLU A 6 -32.72 -13.89 67.00
CA GLU A 6 -32.10 -15.08 66.44
C GLU A 6 -32.50 -15.18 64.97
N ILE A 7 -31.60 -14.77 64.08
CA ILE A 7 -31.74 -14.96 62.64
C ILE A 7 -31.41 -16.43 62.36
N PRO A 8 -32.37 -17.29 61.97
CA PRO A 8 -32.06 -18.65 61.59
C PRO A 8 -31.44 -18.61 60.21
N THR A 9 -30.11 -18.65 60.15
CA THR A 9 -29.40 -18.92 58.91
C THR A 9 -28.53 -20.13 59.15
N SER A 10 -28.72 -21.19 58.38
CA SER A 10 -27.62 -22.08 58.07
C SER A 10 -26.83 -21.37 56.96
N PRO A 11 -25.81 -20.53 57.28
CA PRO A 11 -25.08 -19.74 56.29
C PRO A 11 -24.54 -20.60 55.14
N VAL A 12 -24.30 -21.88 55.43
CA VAL A 12 -23.84 -22.91 54.51
C VAL A 12 -24.76 -23.11 53.29
N PHE A 13 -26.10 -23.02 53.45
CA PHE A 13 -27.01 -23.26 52.32
C PHE A 13 -26.94 -22.14 51.28
N TRP A 14 -27.01 -20.88 51.73
CA TRP A 14 -26.93 -19.71 50.86
C TRP A 14 -25.58 -19.60 50.15
N THR A 15 -24.47 -19.88 50.86
CA THR A 15 -23.14 -19.87 50.24
C THR A 15 -22.97 -20.98 49.20
N ASN A 16 -23.53 -22.16 49.45
CA ASN A 16 -23.47 -23.27 48.49
C ASN A 16 -24.28 -22.99 47.23
N SER A 17 -25.49 -22.42 47.36
CA SER A 17 -26.28 -22.02 46.21
C SER A 17 -25.57 -20.94 45.37
N LEU A 18 -24.99 -19.93 46.02
CA LEU A 18 -24.24 -18.87 45.33
C LEU A 18 -23.01 -19.41 44.62
N ALA A 19 -22.27 -20.34 45.23
CA ALA A 19 -21.12 -20.99 44.62
C ALA A 19 -21.52 -21.81 43.38
N CYS A 20 -22.64 -22.55 43.43
CA CYS A 20 -23.18 -23.26 42.26
C CYS A 20 -23.54 -22.30 41.13
N PHE A 21 -24.19 -21.17 41.42
CA PHE A 21 -24.50 -20.16 40.40
C PHE A 21 -23.25 -19.54 39.79
N ALA A 22 -22.25 -19.20 40.61
CA ALA A 22 -20.98 -18.67 40.14
C ALA A 22 -20.25 -19.67 39.22
N LEU A 23 -20.29 -20.96 39.55
CA LEU A 23 -19.72 -22.02 38.72
C LEU A 23 -20.43 -22.12 37.37
N VAL A 24 -21.78 -22.11 37.37
CA VAL A 24 -22.56 -22.14 36.13
C VAL A 24 -22.26 -20.92 35.25
N VAL A 25 -22.25 -19.70 35.82
CA VAL A 25 -21.90 -18.48 35.08
C VAL A 25 -20.48 -18.57 34.52
N SER A 26 -19.52 -19.09 35.28
CA SER A 26 -18.14 -19.27 34.81
C SER A 26 -18.05 -20.24 33.63
N VAL A 27 -18.77 -21.37 33.67
CA VAL A 27 -18.78 -22.36 32.57
C VAL A 27 -19.43 -21.77 31.32
N VAL A 28 -20.55 -21.07 31.48
CA VAL A 28 -21.24 -20.39 30.37
C VAL A 28 -20.34 -19.31 29.75
N ALA A 29 -19.68 -18.48 30.58
CA ALA A 29 -18.75 -17.46 30.11
C ALA A 29 -17.56 -18.08 29.36
N ALA A 30 -16.99 -19.18 29.87
CA ALA A 30 -15.93 -19.90 29.19
C ALA A 30 -16.38 -20.43 27.82
N ALA A 31 -17.57 -21.02 27.73
CA ALA A 31 -18.14 -21.51 26.47
C ALA A 31 -18.35 -20.37 25.45
N PHE A 32 -18.89 -19.22 25.89
CA PHE A 32 -19.03 -18.05 25.02
C PHE A 32 -17.67 -17.51 24.58
N SER A 33 -16.68 -17.43 25.48
CA SER A 33 -15.33 -16.95 25.13
C SER A 33 -14.68 -17.79 24.03
N TRP A 34 -14.85 -19.12 24.05
CA TRP A 34 -14.34 -20.01 23.01
C TRP A 34 -15.07 -19.84 21.68
N LYS A 35 -16.40 -19.65 21.70
CA LYS A 35 -17.16 -19.39 20.49
C LYS A 35 -16.79 -18.05 19.86
N SER A 36 -16.73 -16.99 20.66
CA SER A 36 -16.29 -15.66 20.22
C SER A 36 -14.86 -15.67 19.69
N ALA A 37 -13.94 -16.43 20.29
CA ALA A 37 -12.57 -16.56 19.78
C ALA A 37 -12.53 -17.25 18.41
N LYS A 38 -13.39 -18.25 18.15
CA LYS A 38 -13.49 -18.91 16.84
C LYS A 38 -14.08 -17.96 15.79
N GLU A 39 -15.14 -17.24 16.13
CA GLU A 39 -15.78 -16.28 15.23
C GLU A 39 -14.87 -15.08 14.92
N ALA A 40 -14.13 -14.57 15.91
CA ALA A 40 -13.14 -13.50 15.70
C ALA A 40 -12.01 -13.93 14.76
N LYS A 41 -11.53 -15.17 14.87
CA LYS A 41 -10.53 -15.73 13.94
C LYS A 41 -11.08 -15.83 12.52
N LEU A 42 -12.34 -16.27 12.37
CA LEU A 42 -13.00 -16.34 11.07
C LEU A 42 -13.17 -14.96 10.45
N ALA A 43 -13.67 -13.98 11.22
CA ALA A 43 -13.81 -12.59 10.80
C ALA A 43 -12.46 -11.99 10.39
N ASN A 44 -11.39 -12.28 11.13
CA ASN A 44 -10.04 -11.85 10.78
C ASN A 44 -9.55 -12.47 9.46
N LYS A 45 -9.81 -13.78 9.22
CA LYS A 45 -9.48 -14.41 7.94
C LYS A 45 -10.21 -13.73 6.77
N ILE A 46 -11.50 -13.42 6.94
CA ILE A 46 -12.29 -12.72 5.92
C ILE A 46 -11.73 -11.32 5.67
N SER A 47 -11.42 -10.57 6.73
CA SER A 47 -10.86 -9.22 6.62
C SER A 47 -9.52 -9.20 5.88
N VAL A 48 -8.62 -10.13 6.21
CA VAL A 48 -7.32 -10.28 5.53
C VAL A 48 -7.51 -10.55 4.04
N HIS A 49 -8.43 -11.46 3.68
CA HIS A 49 -8.68 -11.79 2.28
C HIS A 49 -9.28 -10.62 1.49
N THR A 50 -10.15 -9.81 2.11
CA THR A 50 -10.64 -8.56 1.51
C THR A 50 -9.49 -7.58 1.25
N LEU A 51 -8.60 -7.36 2.22
CA LEU A 51 -7.43 -6.49 2.05
C LEU A 51 -6.49 -6.96 0.93
N GLN A 52 -6.29 -8.27 0.80
CA GLN A 52 -5.50 -8.86 -0.28
C GLN A 52 -6.14 -8.59 -1.65
N LYS A 53 -7.48 -8.71 -1.76
CA LYS A 53 -8.22 -8.40 -2.99
C LYS A 53 -8.15 -6.91 -3.35
N ASP A 54 -8.29 -6.03 -2.36
CA ASP A 54 -8.20 -4.59 -2.57
C ASP A 54 -6.80 -4.18 -3.04
N LEU A 55 -5.75 -4.75 -2.43
CA LEU A 55 -4.37 -4.56 -2.92
C LEU A 55 -4.23 -5.02 -4.37
N TYR A 56 -4.73 -6.20 -4.72
CA TYR A 56 -4.63 -6.73 -6.08
C TYR A 56 -5.39 -5.85 -7.08
N ARG A 57 -6.58 -5.38 -6.72
CA ARG A 57 -7.34 -4.44 -7.55
C ARG A 57 -6.57 -3.14 -7.78
N ALA A 58 -6.00 -2.55 -6.73
CA ALA A 58 -5.20 -1.33 -6.83
C ALA A 58 -3.93 -1.56 -7.66
N PHE A 59 -3.30 -2.72 -7.53
CA PHE A 59 -2.17 -3.13 -8.36
C PHE A 59 -2.55 -3.20 -9.85
N VAL A 60 -3.66 -3.87 -10.18
CA VAL A 60 -4.15 -3.98 -11.57
C VAL A 60 -4.45 -2.59 -12.14
N VAL A 61 -5.09 -1.71 -11.38
CA VAL A 61 -5.35 -0.32 -11.82
C VAL A 61 -4.04 0.43 -12.09
N ALA A 62 -3.06 0.33 -11.19
CA ALA A 62 -1.75 0.96 -11.38
C ALA A 62 -1.03 0.41 -12.62
N ARG A 63 -1.09 -0.92 -12.83
CA ARG A 63 -0.49 -1.58 -14.00
C ARG A 63 -1.18 -1.18 -15.30
N MET A 64 -2.51 -1.17 -15.35
CA MET A 64 -3.26 -0.70 -16.52
C MET A 64 -2.95 0.76 -16.85
N HIS A 65 -2.79 1.60 -15.83
CA HIS A 65 -2.40 3.00 -16.03
C HIS A 65 -0.99 3.12 -16.59
N LEU A 66 -0.05 2.30 -16.10
CA LEU A 66 1.31 2.19 -16.62
C LEU A 66 1.32 1.68 -18.07
N GLU A 67 0.54 0.66 -18.40
CA GLU A 67 0.43 0.12 -19.76
C GLU A 67 -0.19 1.15 -20.72
N ALA A 68 -1.22 1.86 -20.29
CA ALA A 68 -1.93 2.84 -21.12
C ALA A 68 -1.13 4.13 -21.33
N LYS A 69 -0.40 4.60 -20.31
CA LYS A 69 0.32 5.89 -20.37
C LYS A 69 1.83 5.74 -20.59
N GLY A 70 2.42 4.60 -20.27
CA GLY A 70 3.84 4.32 -20.39
C GLY A 70 4.70 5.42 -19.76
N MET A 71 5.42 6.15 -20.60
CA MET A 71 6.30 7.25 -20.19
C MET A 71 5.55 8.44 -19.56
N SER A 72 4.25 8.60 -19.83
CA SER A 72 3.43 9.73 -19.36
C SER A 72 2.61 9.38 -18.11
N THR A 73 3.10 8.44 -17.31
CA THR A 73 2.36 7.92 -16.15
C THR A 73 2.26 9.00 -15.06
N THR A 74 1.04 9.31 -14.64
CA THR A 74 0.73 10.37 -13.66
C THR A 74 0.51 9.80 -12.26
N GLN A 75 0.94 10.56 -11.23
CA GLN A 75 0.81 10.20 -9.81
C GLN A 75 -0.59 9.75 -9.42
N ALA A 76 -1.62 10.41 -9.96
CA ALA A 76 -3.02 10.13 -9.65
C ALA A 76 -3.41 8.66 -9.87
N GLY A 77 -2.82 7.98 -10.87
CA GLY A 77 -3.12 6.57 -11.15
C GLY A 77 -2.34 5.58 -10.29
N ILE A 78 -1.29 6.03 -9.59
CA ILE A 78 -0.46 5.18 -8.71
C ILE A 78 -0.75 5.48 -7.22
N TYR A 79 -1.40 6.62 -6.93
CA TYR A 79 -1.64 7.09 -5.55
C TYR A 79 -2.45 6.09 -4.72
N GLU A 80 -3.52 5.53 -5.28
CA GLU A 80 -4.36 4.56 -4.59
C GLU A 80 -3.56 3.31 -4.19
N PHE A 81 -2.69 2.84 -5.08
CA PHE A 81 -1.81 1.70 -4.84
C PHE A 81 -0.80 1.95 -3.71
N SER A 82 -0.31 3.19 -3.55
CA SER A 82 0.65 3.56 -2.49
C SER A 82 0.15 3.24 -1.08
N SER A 83 -1.16 3.39 -0.83
CA SER A 83 -1.76 3.17 0.48
C SER A 83 -1.72 1.68 0.87
N HIS A 84 -1.96 0.81 -0.11
CA HIS A 84 -1.94 -0.64 0.07
C HIS A 84 -0.51 -1.20 0.12
N VAL A 85 0.44 -0.61 -0.61
CA VAL A 85 1.87 -1.03 -0.56
C VAL A 85 2.43 -0.89 0.85
N LYS A 86 2.10 0.20 1.57
CA LYS A 86 2.58 0.45 2.94
C LYS A 86 2.14 -0.63 3.94
N THR A 87 0.95 -1.18 3.75
CA THR A 87 0.36 -2.18 4.66
C THR A 87 0.49 -3.61 4.15
N ALA A 88 0.95 -3.81 2.91
CA ALA A 88 1.08 -5.13 2.26
C ALA A 88 1.83 -6.19 3.09
N ARG A 89 2.82 -5.78 3.90
CA ARG A 89 3.57 -6.68 4.78
C ARG A 89 2.72 -7.36 5.86
N LEU A 90 1.54 -6.83 6.17
CA LEU A 90 0.65 -7.38 7.19
C LEU A 90 -0.15 -8.59 6.69
N TYR A 91 -0.41 -8.64 5.38
CA TYR A 91 -1.31 -9.64 4.78
C TYR A 91 -0.71 -10.37 3.57
N LEU A 92 0.52 -10.07 3.17
CA LEU A 92 1.28 -10.82 2.17
C LEU A 92 2.57 -11.42 2.76
N PRO A 93 3.08 -12.53 2.17
CA PRO A 93 4.39 -13.06 2.49
C PRO A 93 5.47 -12.00 2.25
N ARG A 94 6.49 -11.96 3.11
CA ARG A 94 7.57 -10.95 3.07
C ARG A 94 8.22 -10.79 1.69
N ARG A 95 8.40 -11.89 0.94
CA ARG A 95 8.98 -11.86 -0.42
C ARG A 95 8.05 -11.16 -1.41
N LEU A 96 6.75 -11.46 -1.37
CA LEU A 96 5.75 -10.88 -2.27
C LEU A 96 5.50 -9.41 -1.94
N ALA A 97 5.38 -9.08 -0.65
CA ALA A 97 5.26 -7.68 -0.19
C ALA A 97 6.46 -6.83 -0.63
N ARG A 98 7.67 -7.40 -0.70
CA ARG A 98 8.85 -6.70 -1.21
C ARG A 98 8.72 -6.44 -2.72
N GLN A 99 8.30 -7.43 -3.51
CA GLN A 99 8.12 -7.25 -4.96
C GLN A 99 7.01 -6.23 -5.29
N VAL A 100 5.94 -6.20 -4.50
CA VAL A 100 4.89 -5.17 -4.57
C VAL A 100 5.48 -3.77 -4.34
N ALA A 101 6.36 -3.63 -3.33
CA ALA A 101 7.04 -2.36 -3.06
C ALA A 101 8.04 -1.99 -4.16
N GLU A 102 8.84 -2.94 -4.66
CA GLU A 102 9.78 -2.72 -5.77
C GLU A 102 9.05 -2.23 -7.03
N PHE A 103 7.90 -2.83 -7.37
CA PHE A 103 7.07 -2.35 -8.48
C PHE A 103 6.58 -0.91 -8.25
N TYR A 104 6.12 -0.58 -7.04
CA TYR A 104 5.71 0.78 -6.69
C TYR A 104 6.84 1.80 -6.83
N GLU A 105 8.05 1.47 -6.37
CA GLU A 105 9.23 2.34 -6.48
C GLU A 105 9.61 2.60 -7.95
N GLU A 106 9.54 1.59 -8.83
CA GLU A 106 9.76 1.80 -10.26
C GLU A 106 8.68 2.71 -10.88
N CYS A 107 7.40 2.53 -10.50
CA CYS A 107 6.34 3.44 -10.92
C CYS A 107 6.58 4.89 -10.45
N TYR A 108 7.09 5.06 -9.23
CA TYR A 108 7.45 6.37 -8.69
C TYR A 108 8.64 6.98 -9.45
N GLY A 109 9.67 6.18 -9.74
CA GLY A 109 10.83 6.61 -10.53
C GLY A 109 10.47 7.06 -11.95
N ILE A 110 9.50 6.42 -12.59
CA ILE A 110 8.95 6.85 -13.90
C ILE A 110 8.36 8.26 -13.79
N GLN A 111 7.58 8.53 -12.74
CA GLN A 111 6.99 9.84 -12.52
C GLN A 111 8.07 10.90 -12.30
N GLU A 112 9.06 10.61 -11.46
CA GLU A 112 10.16 11.53 -11.17
C GLU A 112 10.95 11.89 -12.44
N LEU A 113 11.31 10.88 -13.23
CA LEU A 113 12.00 11.08 -14.51
C LEU A 113 11.16 11.86 -15.51
N HIS A 114 9.85 11.59 -15.58
CA HIS A 114 8.93 12.36 -16.44
C HIS A 114 8.87 13.83 -16.03
N SER A 115 8.83 14.13 -14.72
CA SER A 115 8.90 15.51 -14.22
C SER A 115 10.24 16.18 -14.57
N GLN A 116 11.37 15.49 -14.39
CA GLN A 116 12.70 15.99 -14.77
C GLN A 116 12.79 16.29 -16.28
N MET A 117 12.22 15.44 -17.13
CA MET A 117 12.11 15.69 -18.58
C MET A 117 11.29 16.94 -18.88
N GLY A 118 10.20 17.18 -18.13
CA GLY A 118 9.40 18.40 -18.23
C GLY A 118 10.25 19.65 -18.02
N PHE A 119 11.03 19.69 -16.93
CA PHE A 119 11.93 20.80 -16.63
C PHE A 119 13.01 21.00 -17.69
N CYS A 120 13.66 19.93 -18.16
CA CYS A 120 14.68 20.02 -19.21
C CYS A 120 14.10 20.56 -20.53
N ARG A 121 12.85 20.19 -20.84
CA ARG A 121 12.16 20.66 -22.05
C ARG A 121 11.78 22.14 -21.93
N GLU A 122 11.34 22.58 -20.76
CA GLU A 122 11.04 23.99 -20.49
C GLU A 122 12.31 24.83 -20.57
N GLU A 123 13.42 24.39 -19.97
CA GLU A 123 14.72 25.04 -20.06
C GLU A 123 15.18 25.20 -21.52
N LEU A 124 15.07 24.15 -22.33
CA LEU A 124 15.36 24.21 -23.78
C LEU A 124 14.46 25.22 -24.50
N SER A 125 13.17 25.29 -24.16
CA SER A 125 12.25 26.25 -24.78
C SER A 125 12.61 27.70 -24.44
N ILE A 126 13.07 27.95 -23.21
CA ILE A 126 13.55 29.27 -22.77
C ILE A 126 14.81 29.64 -23.55
N ILE A 127 15.78 28.72 -23.66
CA ILE A 127 17.00 28.90 -24.46
C ILE A 127 16.68 29.21 -25.93
N ASP A 128 15.73 28.48 -26.53
CA ASP A 128 15.35 28.66 -27.93
C ASP A 128 14.55 29.94 -28.18
N SER A 129 13.86 30.46 -27.15
CA SER A 129 13.06 31.70 -27.23
C SER A 129 13.84 32.99 -26.90
N GLN A 130 15.14 32.92 -26.59
CA GLN A 130 15.94 34.10 -26.29
C GLN A 130 15.95 35.10 -27.47
N PRO A 131 15.58 36.37 -27.25
CA PRO A 131 15.51 37.37 -28.32
C PRO A 131 16.92 37.71 -28.84
N LEU A 132 17.02 37.95 -30.16
CA LEU A 132 18.25 38.30 -30.89
C LEU A 132 19.02 39.54 -30.33
N GLY A 133 18.44 40.29 -29.40
CA GLY A 133 19.02 41.48 -28.77
C GLY A 133 19.86 41.24 -27.49
N VAL A 134 19.97 40.00 -27.00
CA VAL A 134 20.81 39.69 -25.83
C VAL A 134 22.30 39.85 -26.19
N PRO A 135 23.11 40.59 -25.40
CA PRO A 135 24.54 40.76 -25.65
C PRO A 135 25.25 39.40 -25.75
N ALA A 136 26.25 39.28 -26.62
CA ALA A 136 26.89 38.01 -26.96
C ALA A 136 27.48 37.23 -25.77
N GLY A 137 27.72 37.89 -24.63
CA GLY A 137 28.19 37.25 -23.39
C GLY A 137 27.09 36.58 -22.53
N GLU A 138 25.81 36.86 -22.79
CA GLU A 138 24.65 36.31 -22.06
C GLU A 138 23.79 35.36 -22.92
N ARG A 139 24.12 35.20 -24.20
CA ARG A 139 23.47 34.19 -25.06
C ARG A 139 23.86 32.82 -24.55
N ALA A 140 22.86 31.94 -24.41
CA ALA A 140 23.15 30.55 -24.12
C ALA A 140 24.11 30.03 -25.18
N THR A 141 25.29 29.59 -24.76
CA THR A 141 26.30 29.09 -25.69
C THR A 141 25.75 27.84 -26.38
N ASP A 142 26.14 27.58 -27.63
CA ASP A 142 25.77 26.32 -28.31
C ASP A 142 26.13 25.09 -27.47
N GLN A 143 27.15 25.22 -26.61
CA GLN A 143 27.52 24.27 -25.58
C GLN A 143 26.39 24.00 -24.56
N GLN A 144 25.75 25.02 -23.99
CA GLN A 144 24.64 24.86 -23.04
C GLN A 144 23.42 24.23 -23.70
N ARG A 145 23.12 24.61 -24.95
CA ARG A 145 22.03 23.99 -25.73
C ARG A 145 22.30 22.51 -26.00
N ASN A 146 23.53 22.17 -26.40
CA ASN A 146 23.93 20.79 -26.65
C ASN A 146 23.92 19.94 -25.36
N GLU A 147 24.35 20.51 -24.23
CA GLU A 147 24.30 19.85 -22.93
C GLU A 147 22.85 19.58 -22.48
N ALA A 148 21.96 20.56 -22.61
CA ALA A 148 20.55 20.39 -22.26
C ALA A 148 19.86 19.32 -23.14
N LYS A 149 20.17 19.28 -24.45
CA LYS A 149 19.70 18.21 -25.35
C LYS A 149 20.21 16.83 -24.93
N LEU A 150 21.49 16.72 -24.59
CA LEU A 150 22.09 15.46 -24.13
C LEU A 150 21.43 14.97 -22.82
N ARG A 151 21.17 15.86 -21.87
CA ARG A 151 20.44 15.54 -20.63
C ARG A 151 19.03 15.05 -20.92
N LEU A 152 18.31 15.69 -21.84
CA LEU A 152 16.97 15.27 -22.24
C LEU A 152 16.97 13.86 -22.87
N GLU A 153 17.93 13.58 -23.75
CA GLU A 153 18.07 12.26 -24.37
C GLU A 153 18.42 11.17 -23.35
N SER A 154 19.33 11.46 -22.41
CA SER A 154 19.68 10.55 -21.33
C SER A 154 18.48 10.27 -20.41
N ALA A 155 17.73 11.31 -20.02
CA ALA A 155 16.53 11.17 -19.21
C ALA A 155 15.46 10.33 -19.92
N ARG A 156 15.27 10.53 -21.23
CA ARG A 156 14.34 9.73 -22.04
C ARG A 156 14.72 8.27 -22.11
N LYS A 157 16.02 7.97 -22.26
CA LYS A 157 16.53 6.59 -22.25
C LYS A 157 16.27 5.94 -20.89
N ASN A 158 16.64 6.61 -19.80
CA ASN A 158 16.42 6.12 -18.44
C ASN A 158 14.93 5.88 -18.15
N LEU A 159 14.06 6.77 -18.61
CA LEU A 159 12.60 6.63 -18.48
C LEU A 159 12.10 5.39 -19.23
N SER A 160 12.58 5.16 -20.45
CA SER A 160 12.21 3.96 -21.22
C SER A 160 12.65 2.66 -20.54
N GLU A 161 13.85 2.64 -19.95
CA GLU A 161 14.36 1.50 -19.20
C GLU A 161 13.54 1.24 -17.93
N CYS A 162 13.19 2.30 -17.18
CA CYS A 162 12.30 2.19 -16.02
C CYS A 162 10.91 1.64 -16.40
N VAL A 163 10.30 2.14 -17.48
CA VAL A 163 8.99 1.63 -17.94
C VAL A 163 9.07 0.14 -18.29
N MET A 164 10.15 -0.29 -18.96
CA MET A 164 10.37 -1.70 -19.29
C MET A 164 10.54 -2.57 -18.04
N ARG A 165 11.32 -2.10 -17.04
CA ARG A 165 11.49 -2.80 -15.76
C ARG A 165 10.17 -2.90 -15.01
N ALA A 166 9.43 -1.80 -14.90
CA ALA A 166 8.14 -1.76 -14.22
C ALA A 166 7.12 -2.72 -14.88
N ASN A 167 7.03 -2.74 -16.21
CA ASN A 167 6.17 -3.68 -16.93
C ASN A 167 6.58 -5.14 -16.71
N THR A 168 7.89 -5.43 -16.73
CA THR A 168 8.40 -6.79 -16.50
C THR A 168 8.09 -7.26 -15.09
N LEU A 169 8.34 -6.42 -14.08
CA LEU A 169 7.99 -6.69 -12.68
C LEU A 169 6.49 -6.83 -12.50
N GLY A 170 5.69 -5.97 -13.14
CA GLY A 170 4.23 -6.03 -13.13
C GLY A 170 3.71 -7.37 -13.66
N GLY A 171 4.23 -7.86 -14.78
CA GLY A 171 3.86 -9.17 -15.32
C GLY A 171 4.17 -10.33 -14.35
N GLN A 172 5.39 -10.37 -13.81
CA GLN A 172 5.80 -11.39 -12.85
C GLN A 172 5.00 -11.34 -11.54
N LEU A 173 4.64 -10.12 -11.11
CA LEU A 173 3.92 -9.90 -9.87
C LEU A 173 2.44 -10.30 -9.99
N ASP A 174 1.83 -10.06 -11.15
CA ASP A 174 0.46 -10.45 -11.45
C ASP A 174 0.26 -11.96 -11.32
N GLU A 175 1.12 -12.75 -11.97
CA GLU A 175 1.08 -14.22 -11.87
C GLU A 175 1.19 -14.70 -10.41
N LYS A 176 2.14 -14.15 -9.65
CA LYS A 176 2.37 -14.53 -8.25
C LYS A 176 1.23 -14.09 -7.32
N LEU A 177 0.64 -12.92 -7.55
CA LEU A 177 -0.50 -12.45 -6.76
C LEU A 177 -1.73 -13.31 -7.03
N ILE A 178 -2.00 -13.65 -8.29
CA ILE A 178 -3.12 -14.54 -8.66
C ILE A 178 -2.92 -15.94 -8.03
N GLU A 179 -1.71 -16.50 -8.15
CA GLU A 179 -1.40 -17.80 -7.55
C GLU A 179 -1.60 -17.77 -6.02
N TYR A 180 -1.06 -16.74 -5.35
CA TYR A 180 -1.22 -16.57 -3.92
C TYR A 180 -2.68 -16.43 -3.49
N LEU A 181 -3.47 -15.62 -4.21
CA LEU A 181 -4.89 -15.40 -3.93
C LEU A 181 -5.76 -16.64 -4.17
N ARG A 182 -5.37 -17.54 -5.08
CA ARG A 182 -6.07 -18.81 -5.31
C ARG A 182 -5.87 -19.82 -4.18
N ILE A 183 -4.74 -19.73 -3.46
CA ILE A 183 -4.35 -20.70 -2.42
C ILE A 183 -5.02 -20.39 -1.06
N VAL A 184 -5.43 -19.14 -0.82
CA VAL A 184 -5.94 -18.63 0.48
C VAL A 184 -7.44 -18.85 0.69
#